data_AF-A0A0F9JDB1-F1
#
_entry.id   AF-A0A0F9JDB1-F1
#
_cell.length_a   1.000
_cell.length_b   1.000
_cell.length_c   1.000
_cell.angle_alpha   90.00
_cell.angle_beta   90.00
_cell.angle_gamma   90.00
#
_symmetry.space_group_name_H-M   'P 1'
#
loop_
_entity.id
_entity.type
_entity.pdbx_description
1 polymer ?
#
loop_
_entity_poly.entity_id
_entity_poly.type
_entity_poly.pdbx_seq_one_letter_code
_entity_poly.pdbx_strand_id
1 'polypeptide(L)'
;MKIIKTAKYKINDDLREKISELEHKQWMHWAKDILKEENISKEREERWKKDFISYKELSEEVKDFDRDWADKVIKIIKTAKYAQLKEVKLRGILKKTKDNFVYLDISNDIINGFISILDDEGINKPPYNLKSFNNVGAHISVIGIDEYKNNEIKEIKEIGQEFNFVLKDLKTTNPKGWDEMKKIYFLRVDAPELEELRNKYKLSKLIEGHDFHITIGVEKK
;
A
#
# COMPACT_ATOMS: atom_id res chain seq x y z
N MET A 1 28.34 7.61 0.19
CA MET A 1 27.18 7.18 -0.62
C MET A 1 26.89 5.72 -0.29
N LYS A 2 26.01 5.47 0.69
CA LYS A 2 25.63 4.10 1.10
C LYS A 2 24.36 3.71 0.36
N ILE A 3 24.51 2.76 -0.55
CA ILE A 3 23.40 2.07 -1.21
C ILE A 3 22.65 1.32 -0.11
N ILE A 4 21.44 1.76 0.21
CA ILE A 4 20.53 0.99 1.06
C ILE A 4 20.05 -0.16 0.19
N LYS A 5 20.78 -1.29 0.27
CA LYS A 5 20.26 -2.57 -0.21
C LYS A 5 18.96 -2.82 0.56
N THR A 6 17.86 -2.86 -0.15
CA THR A 6 16.58 -3.37 0.33
C THR A 6 16.87 -4.66 1.08
N ALA A 7 16.60 -4.67 2.39
CA ALA A 7 16.79 -5.86 3.20
C ALA A 7 15.89 -6.94 2.60
N LYS A 8 16.48 -7.87 1.83
CA LYS A 8 15.93 -9.21 1.66
C LYS A 8 15.82 -9.74 3.08
N TYR A 9 14.66 -9.59 3.68
CA TYR A 9 14.34 -10.19 4.96
C TYR A 9 14.51 -11.69 4.74
N LYS A 10 15.65 -12.23 5.19
CA LYS A 10 15.80 -13.67 5.42
C LYS A 10 14.58 -14.04 6.25
N ILE A 11 13.66 -14.80 5.65
CA ILE A 11 12.73 -15.60 6.43
C ILE A 11 13.65 -16.33 7.41
N ASN A 12 13.33 -16.27 8.71
CA ASN A 12 14.10 -17.05 9.65
C ASN A 12 13.98 -18.50 9.17
N ASP A 13 15.05 -19.06 8.58
CA ASP A 13 15.01 -20.35 7.88
C ASP A 13 14.42 -21.43 8.82
N ASP A 14 14.60 -21.25 10.12
CA ASP A 14 13.98 -22.01 11.21
C ASP A 14 12.43 -22.05 11.19
N LEU A 15 11.74 -20.96 10.87
CA LEU A 15 10.27 -20.93 10.80
C LEU A 15 9.74 -21.65 9.57
N ARG A 16 10.40 -21.47 8.42
CA ARG A 16 10.02 -22.13 7.16
C ARG A 16 10.10 -23.64 7.33
N GLU A 17 11.22 -24.14 7.85
CA GLU A 17 11.43 -25.57 8.08
C GLU A 17 10.45 -26.15 9.13
N LYS A 18 10.10 -25.39 10.17
CA LYS A 18 9.07 -25.82 11.15
C LYS A 18 7.69 -25.98 10.54
N ILE A 19 7.31 -25.08 9.63
CA ILE A 19 6.01 -25.17 8.94
C ILE A 19 6.06 -26.34 7.95
N SER A 20 7.14 -26.50 7.19
CA SER A 20 7.32 -27.65 6.28
C SER A 20 7.25 -28.99 7.03
N GLU A 21 7.88 -29.11 8.20
CA GLU A 21 7.76 -30.31 9.04
C GLU A 21 6.30 -30.56 9.49
N LEU A 22 5.53 -29.51 9.77
CA LEU A 22 4.12 -29.62 10.13
C LEU A 22 3.25 -30.06 8.94
N GLU A 23 3.49 -29.49 7.76
CA GLU A 23 2.85 -29.87 6.50
C GLU A 23 3.10 -31.36 6.19
N HIS A 24 4.35 -31.82 6.33
CA HIS A 24 4.69 -33.23 6.14
C HIS A 24 3.94 -34.14 7.11
N LYS A 25 3.86 -33.76 8.40
CA LYS A 25 3.09 -34.52 9.40
C LYS A 25 1.61 -34.59 9.05
N GLN A 26 1.02 -33.50 8.57
CA GLN A 26 -0.37 -33.45 8.15
C GLN A 26 -0.61 -34.32 6.91
N TRP A 27 0.25 -34.21 5.89
CA TRP A 27 0.20 -35.05 4.71
C TRP A 27 0.31 -36.53 5.07
N MET A 28 1.28 -36.92 5.92
CA MET A 28 1.44 -38.30 6.37
C MET A 28 0.18 -38.83 7.08
N HIS A 29 -0.47 -37.99 7.89
CA HIS A 29 -1.70 -38.38 8.58
C HIS A 29 -2.80 -38.72 7.57
N TRP A 30 -3.09 -37.82 6.62
CA TRP A 30 -4.10 -38.05 5.60
C TRP A 30 -3.73 -39.18 4.64
N ALA A 31 -2.47 -39.26 4.21
CA ALA A 31 -2.00 -40.31 3.30
C ALA A 31 -2.16 -41.70 3.92
N LYS A 32 -1.93 -41.85 5.22
CA LYS A 32 -2.13 -43.12 5.95
C LYS A 32 -3.61 -43.51 6.05
N ASP A 33 -4.51 -42.56 6.17
CA ASP A 33 -5.94 -42.85 6.24
C ASP A 33 -6.51 -43.16 4.86
N ILE A 34 -6.12 -42.42 3.83
CA ILE A 34 -6.43 -42.72 2.42
C ILE A 34 -5.96 -44.13 2.04
N LEU A 35 -4.77 -44.53 2.47
CA LEU A 35 -4.24 -45.89 2.21
C LEU A 35 -5.08 -47.02 2.83
N LYS A 36 -5.84 -46.74 3.89
CA LYS A 36 -6.71 -47.74 4.53
C LYS A 36 -8.10 -47.78 3.87
N GLU A 37 -8.60 -46.63 3.47
CA GLU A 37 -10.01 -46.44 3.09
C GLU A 37 -10.23 -46.43 1.58
N GLU A 38 -9.23 -46.04 0.79
CA GLU A 38 -9.36 -45.84 -0.65
C GLU A 38 -8.55 -46.84 -1.47
N ASN A 39 -9.08 -47.18 -2.65
CA ASN A 39 -8.36 -48.00 -3.62
C ASN A 39 -7.42 -47.13 -4.46
N ILE A 40 -6.18 -46.97 -3.99
CA ILE A 40 -5.13 -46.26 -4.72
C ILE A 40 -4.21 -47.22 -5.48
N SER A 41 -3.53 -46.73 -6.52
CA SER A 41 -2.62 -47.57 -7.30
C SER A 41 -1.43 -48.04 -6.44
N LYS A 42 -0.97 -49.27 -6.70
CA LYS A 42 0.20 -49.86 -6.00
C LYS A 42 1.45 -48.99 -6.10
N GLU A 43 1.67 -48.39 -7.27
CA GLU A 43 2.79 -47.47 -7.50
C GLU A 43 2.74 -46.25 -6.57
N ARG A 44 1.55 -45.67 -6.39
CA ARG A 44 1.33 -44.51 -5.50
C ARG A 44 1.52 -44.90 -4.04
N GLU A 45 0.99 -46.04 -3.65
CA GLU A 45 1.16 -46.60 -2.30
C GLU A 45 2.64 -46.85 -1.98
N GLU A 46 3.38 -47.52 -2.87
CA GLU A 46 4.80 -47.80 -2.69
C GLU A 46 5.63 -46.52 -2.59
N ARG A 47 5.29 -45.50 -3.38
CA ARG A 47 5.96 -44.19 -3.28
C ARG A 47 5.67 -43.54 -1.94
N TRP A 48 4.41 -43.42 -1.53
CA TRP A 48 4.04 -42.76 -0.28
C TRP A 48 4.65 -43.43 0.95
N LYS A 49 4.72 -44.76 0.97
CA LYS A 49 5.33 -45.51 2.06
C LYS A 49 6.81 -45.20 2.27
N LYS A 50 7.55 -44.80 1.22
CA LYS A 50 8.97 -44.40 1.33
C LYS A 50 9.14 -43.08 2.10
N ASP A 51 8.17 -42.19 1.99
CA ASP A 51 8.21 -40.85 2.58
C ASP A 51 7.56 -40.82 3.98
N PHE A 52 7.09 -41.96 4.51
CA PHE A 52 6.53 -42.09 5.86
C PHE A 52 7.61 -42.13 6.95
N ILE A 53 8.58 -41.24 6.84
CA ILE A 53 9.72 -41.06 7.75
C ILE A 53 9.72 -39.65 8.34
N SER A 54 10.63 -39.39 9.26
CA SER A 54 10.78 -38.06 9.85
C SER A 54 11.14 -37.03 8.77
N TYR A 55 10.58 -35.82 8.87
CA TYR A 55 10.90 -34.73 7.92
C TYR A 55 12.41 -34.50 7.79
N LYS A 56 13.18 -34.66 8.86
CA LYS A 56 14.64 -34.49 8.85
C LYS A 56 15.37 -35.50 7.96
N GLU A 57 14.77 -36.67 7.78
CA GLU A 57 15.34 -37.81 7.04
C GLU A 57 14.90 -37.84 5.57
N LEU A 58 13.96 -36.96 5.18
CA LEU A 58 13.54 -36.82 3.79
C LEU A 58 14.68 -36.31 2.90
N SER A 59 14.60 -36.68 1.62
CA SER A 59 15.42 -36.05 0.59
C SER A 59 15.05 -34.58 0.42
N GLU A 60 15.99 -33.76 -0.03
CA GLU A 60 15.72 -32.34 -0.26
C GLU A 60 14.66 -32.11 -1.33
N GLU A 61 14.57 -32.98 -2.33
CA GLU A 61 13.51 -32.92 -3.35
C GLU A 61 12.11 -33.05 -2.75
N VAL A 62 11.92 -33.93 -1.75
CA VAL A 62 10.62 -34.09 -1.08
C VAL A 62 10.34 -32.90 -0.17
N LYS A 63 11.33 -32.44 0.59
CA LYS A 63 11.20 -31.25 1.44
C LYS A 63 10.83 -30.00 0.65
N ASP A 64 11.28 -29.87 -0.58
CA ASP A 64 10.95 -28.74 -1.44
C ASP A 64 9.44 -28.63 -1.71
N PHE A 65 8.72 -29.76 -1.80
CA PHE A 65 7.26 -29.73 -1.90
C PHE A 65 6.60 -29.22 -0.62
N ASP A 66 7.07 -29.62 0.56
CA ASP A 66 6.56 -29.14 1.85
C ASP A 66 6.86 -27.65 2.05
N ARG A 67 8.05 -27.22 1.62
CA ARG A 67 8.51 -25.83 1.63
C ARG A 67 7.67 -24.93 0.74
N ASP A 68 7.25 -25.41 -0.44
CA ASP A 68 6.36 -24.66 -1.32
C ASP A 68 5.00 -24.36 -0.66
N TRP A 69 4.47 -25.29 0.14
CA TRP A 69 3.25 -25.07 0.92
C TRP A 69 3.48 -24.16 2.12
N ALA A 70 4.59 -24.36 2.84
CA ALA A 70 5.00 -23.46 3.92
C ALA A 70 5.13 -22.00 3.44
N ASP A 71 5.70 -21.77 2.26
CA ASP A 71 5.84 -20.44 1.68
C ASP A 71 4.48 -19.78 1.38
N LYS A 72 3.48 -20.56 0.95
CA LYS A 72 2.10 -20.06 0.77
C LYS A 72 1.46 -19.66 2.11
N VAL A 73 1.60 -20.48 3.14
CA VAL A 73 1.08 -20.19 4.49
C VAL A 73 1.74 -18.93 5.05
N ILE A 74 3.07 -18.84 4.97
CA ILE A 74 3.84 -17.66 5.40
C ILE A 74 3.37 -16.41 4.66
N LYS A 75 3.13 -16.50 3.35
CA LYS A 75 2.60 -15.38 2.55
C LYS A 75 1.26 -14.91 3.09
N ILE A 76 0.31 -15.82 3.36
CA ILE A 76 -1.00 -15.49 3.94
C ILE A 76 -0.86 -14.80 5.30
N ILE A 77 -0.05 -15.36 6.20
CA ILE A 77 0.18 -14.80 7.55
C ILE A 77 0.80 -13.40 7.44
N LYS A 78 1.78 -13.21 6.57
CA LYS A 78 2.39 -11.90 6.33
C LYS A 78 1.35 -10.90 5.83
N THR A 79 0.57 -11.26 4.82
CA THR A 79 -0.52 -10.41 4.31
C THR A 79 -1.49 -10.03 5.42
N ALA A 80 -1.89 -10.99 6.27
CA ALA A 80 -2.77 -10.73 7.41
C ALA A 80 -2.12 -9.81 8.46
N LYS A 81 -0.83 -9.97 8.74
CA LYS A 81 -0.08 -9.11 9.68
C LYS A 81 0.07 -7.69 9.15
N TYR A 82 0.33 -7.51 7.86
CA TYR A 82 0.36 -6.18 7.23
C TYR A 82 -1.02 -5.53 7.23
N ALA A 83 -2.10 -6.30 7.09
CA ALA A 83 -3.46 -5.79 7.25
C ALA A 83 -3.77 -5.37 8.71
N GLN A 84 -3.06 -5.90 9.71
CA GLN A 84 -3.19 -5.51 11.12
C GLN A 84 -2.27 -4.36 11.55
N LEU A 85 -1.39 -3.85 10.67
CA LEU A 85 -0.67 -2.62 11.00
C LEU A 85 -1.70 -1.52 11.21
N LYS A 86 -1.79 -1.04 12.46
CA LYS A 86 -2.62 0.12 12.81
C LYS A 86 -2.37 1.20 11.77
N GLU A 87 -3.45 1.72 11.20
CA GLU A 87 -3.44 2.84 10.28
C GLU A 87 -2.45 3.89 10.77
N VAL A 88 -1.36 4.06 10.02
CA VAL A 88 -0.32 5.02 10.37
C VAL A 88 -0.93 6.39 10.16
N LYS A 89 -1.29 7.05 11.27
CA LYS A 89 -1.76 8.43 11.26
C LYS A 89 -0.58 9.34 10.94
N LEU A 90 -0.64 9.92 9.75
CA LEU A 90 0.27 10.97 9.31
C LEU A 90 -0.31 12.34 9.66
N ARG A 91 0.55 13.35 9.63
CA ARG A 91 0.23 14.71 10.04
C ARG A 91 0.67 15.71 8.98
N GLY A 92 -0.06 16.80 8.88
CA GLY A 92 0.32 17.95 8.08
C GLY A 92 -0.18 19.25 8.70
N ILE A 93 0.33 20.38 8.21
CA ILE A 93 -0.03 21.71 8.69
C ILE A 93 -0.94 22.40 7.67
N LEU A 94 -2.08 22.90 8.11
CA LEU A 94 -3.00 23.60 7.22
C LEU A 94 -2.41 24.95 6.80
N LYS A 95 -2.25 25.16 5.50
CA LYS A 95 -1.69 26.39 4.93
C LYS A 95 -2.64 26.98 3.90
N LYS A 96 -2.41 28.27 3.63
CA LYS A 96 -3.14 29.03 2.61
C LYS A 96 -2.15 29.81 1.75
N THR A 97 -2.34 29.77 0.44
CA THR A 97 -1.60 30.60 -0.52
C THR A 97 -2.18 32.02 -0.59
N LYS A 98 -1.49 32.93 -1.30
CA LYS A 98 -1.95 34.32 -1.47
C LYS A 98 -3.26 34.44 -2.27
N ASP A 99 -3.53 33.49 -3.16
CA ASP A 99 -4.74 33.38 -3.98
C ASP A 99 -5.86 32.56 -3.30
N ASN A 100 -5.75 32.33 -1.99
CA ASN A 100 -6.72 31.63 -1.15
C ASN A 100 -6.94 30.14 -1.48
N PHE A 101 -5.97 29.49 -2.11
CA PHE A 101 -5.93 28.03 -2.14
C PHE A 101 -5.52 27.49 -0.77
N VAL A 102 -6.31 26.57 -0.23
CA VAL A 102 -6.10 26.00 1.10
C VAL A 102 -5.70 24.54 0.96
N TYR A 103 -4.61 24.17 1.59
CA TYR A 103 -4.03 22.84 1.45
C TYR A 103 -3.40 22.39 2.77
N LEU A 104 -3.29 21.07 2.94
CA LEU A 104 -2.52 20.48 4.02
C LEU A 104 -1.09 20.26 3.53
N ASP A 105 -0.14 20.94 4.15
CA ASP A 105 1.30 20.82 3.88
C ASP A 105 1.85 19.57 4.56
N ILE A 106 2.49 18.69 3.79
CA ILE A 106 2.98 17.40 4.26
C ILE A 106 4.44 17.18 3.82
N SER A 107 5.12 16.21 4.45
CA SER A 107 6.52 15.93 4.11
C SER A 107 6.65 15.40 2.67
N ASN A 108 7.58 15.99 1.91
CA ASN A 108 8.00 15.50 0.60
C ASN A 108 8.59 14.07 0.64
N ASP A 109 8.98 13.58 1.83
CA ASP A 109 9.44 12.21 2.01
C ASP A 109 8.37 11.18 1.65
N ILE A 110 7.09 11.53 1.78
CA ILE A 110 5.99 10.67 1.33
C ILE A 110 6.12 10.46 -0.19
N ILE A 111 6.21 11.55 -0.97
CA ILE A 111 6.37 11.48 -2.42
C ILE A 111 7.66 10.71 -2.78
N ASN A 112 8.78 11.04 -2.14
CA ASN A 112 10.06 10.40 -2.44
C ASN A 112 10.05 8.89 -2.16
N GLY A 113 9.42 8.47 -1.05
CA GLY A 113 9.25 7.07 -0.70
C GLY A 113 8.46 6.31 -1.75
N PHE A 114 7.28 6.81 -2.13
CA PHE A 114 6.43 6.12 -3.11
C PHE A 114 7.03 6.11 -4.52
N ILE A 115 7.71 7.17 -4.95
CA ILE A 115 8.37 7.18 -6.26
C ILE A 115 9.49 6.15 -6.34
N SER A 116 10.27 5.96 -5.27
CA SER A 116 11.32 4.93 -5.26
C SER A 116 10.78 3.50 -5.38
N ILE A 117 9.50 3.29 -5.06
CA ILE A 117 8.82 1.99 -5.21
C ILE A 117 8.23 1.85 -6.62
N LEU A 118 7.80 2.95 -7.24
CA LEU A 118 7.10 2.90 -8.52
C LEU A 118 7.99 2.47 -9.69
N ASP A 119 9.32 2.62 -9.60
CA ASP A 119 10.35 2.13 -10.55
C ASP A 119 10.00 2.20 -12.06
N ASP A 120 9.13 3.14 -12.43
CA ASP A 120 8.60 3.28 -13.78
C ASP A 120 9.40 4.36 -14.51
N GLU A 121 10.11 3.97 -15.56
CA GLU A 121 10.76 4.88 -16.50
C GLU A 121 9.70 5.83 -17.10
N GLY A 122 9.72 7.11 -16.73
CA GLY A 122 8.82 8.14 -17.28
C GLY A 122 7.95 8.89 -16.27
N ILE A 123 7.99 8.55 -14.98
CA ILE A 123 7.28 9.31 -13.94
C ILE A 123 8.00 10.62 -13.63
N ASN A 124 7.33 11.74 -13.87
CA ASN A 124 7.79 13.06 -13.46
C ASN A 124 7.33 13.34 -12.02
N LYS A 125 8.22 13.90 -11.18
CA LYS A 125 7.88 14.35 -9.82
C LYS A 125 7.21 15.72 -9.83
N PRO A 126 6.29 16.02 -8.90
CA PRO A 126 5.88 17.38 -8.63
C PRO A 126 7.10 18.20 -8.14
N PRO A 127 7.17 19.52 -8.42
CA PRO A 127 6.17 20.33 -9.12
C PRO A 127 6.29 20.25 -10.65
N TYR A 128 5.14 20.21 -11.32
CA TYR A 128 5.03 20.24 -12.77
C TYR A 128 4.98 21.70 -13.22
N ASN A 129 5.95 22.15 -14.02
CA ASN A 129 5.90 23.48 -14.62
C ASN A 129 4.61 23.63 -15.42
N LEU A 130 3.59 24.30 -14.85
CA LEU A 130 2.40 24.91 -15.45
C LEU A 130 1.42 25.32 -14.31
N LYS A 131 1.26 26.64 -14.09
CA LYS A 131 0.37 27.36 -13.13
C LYS A 131 0.86 27.54 -11.67
N SER A 132 0.50 28.69 -11.10
CA SER A 132 1.01 29.30 -9.85
C SER A 132 0.79 28.48 -8.57
N PHE A 133 -0.16 27.55 -8.58
CA PHE A 133 -0.52 26.71 -7.42
C PHE A 133 0.47 25.57 -7.15
N ASN A 134 1.34 25.23 -8.12
CA ASN A 134 2.19 24.06 -8.03
C ASN A 134 3.42 24.20 -7.11
N ASN A 135 3.71 25.39 -6.55
CA ASN A 135 4.93 25.58 -5.75
C ASN A 135 4.78 25.20 -4.26
N VAL A 136 3.72 24.50 -3.88
CA VAL A 136 3.43 24.18 -2.47
C VAL A 136 4.01 22.84 -2.01
N GLY A 137 4.78 22.14 -2.85
CA GLY A 137 5.39 20.84 -2.51
C GLY A 137 4.34 19.72 -2.38
N ALA A 138 4.65 18.68 -1.60
CA ALA A 138 3.70 17.63 -1.26
C ALA A 138 2.55 18.21 -0.43
N HIS A 139 1.33 18.00 -0.91
CA HIS A 139 0.14 18.56 -0.26
C HIS A 139 -1.10 17.71 -0.49
N ILE A 140 -2.12 17.97 0.32
CA ILE A 140 -3.50 17.53 0.11
C ILE A 140 -4.35 18.78 -0.11
N SER A 141 -5.08 18.86 -1.23
CA SER A 141 -5.99 19.97 -1.51
C SER A 141 -7.18 19.95 -0.55
N VAL A 142 -7.41 21.04 0.18
CA VAL A 142 -8.48 21.11 1.19
C VAL A 142 -9.62 22.02 0.76
N ILE A 143 -9.35 23.21 0.24
CA ILE A 143 -10.37 24.13 -0.31
C ILE A 143 -9.82 24.75 -1.59
N GLY A 144 -10.55 24.56 -2.69
CA GLY A 144 -10.23 25.15 -3.98
C GLY A 144 -10.40 26.67 -3.99
N ILE A 145 -9.73 27.36 -4.90
CA ILE A 145 -9.82 28.83 -5.03
C ILE A 145 -11.25 29.27 -5.31
N ASP A 146 -11.93 28.54 -6.20
CA ASP A 146 -13.31 28.83 -6.60
C ASP A 146 -14.28 28.51 -5.46
N GLU A 147 -14.05 27.42 -4.72
CA GLU A 147 -14.83 27.11 -3.50
C GLU A 147 -14.71 28.24 -2.46
N TYR A 148 -13.49 28.74 -2.25
CA TYR A 148 -13.23 29.83 -1.31
C TYR A 148 -13.99 31.10 -1.68
N LYS A 149 -13.97 31.47 -2.97
CA LYS A 149 -14.67 32.64 -3.51
C LYS A 149 -16.18 32.48 -3.49
N ASN A 150 -16.70 31.37 -4.01
CA ASN A 150 -18.13 31.13 -4.19
C ASN A 150 -18.88 31.00 -2.86
N ASN A 151 -18.19 30.59 -1.79
CA ASN A 151 -18.76 30.50 -0.44
C ASN A 151 -18.46 31.74 0.42
N GLU A 152 -17.92 32.80 -0.19
CA GLU A 152 -17.61 34.08 0.47
C GLU A 152 -16.79 33.92 1.76
N ILE A 153 -15.86 32.95 1.77
CA ILE A 153 -15.03 32.66 2.94
C ILE A 153 -14.09 33.84 3.17
N LYS A 154 -14.23 34.55 4.30
CA LYS A 154 -13.38 35.71 4.61
C LYS A 154 -12.05 35.28 5.22
N GLU A 155 -12.11 34.37 6.18
CA GLU A 155 -10.95 33.91 6.95
C GLU A 155 -11.14 32.45 7.37
N ILE A 156 -10.01 31.74 7.49
CA ILE A 156 -9.96 30.39 8.04
C ILE A 156 -9.11 30.45 9.31
N LYS A 157 -9.72 30.14 10.46
CA LYS A 157 -9.08 30.28 11.77
C LYS A 157 -8.09 29.16 12.08
N GLU A 158 -8.20 28.05 11.37
CA GLU A 158 -7.41 26.83 11.57
C GLU A 158 -6.09 26.84 10.77
N ILE A 159 -5.79 27.92 10.05
CA ILE A 159 -4.50 28.05 9.36
C ILE A 159 -3.37 27.96 10.39
N GLY A 160 -2.38 27.12 10.12
CA GLY A 160 -1.27 26.80 11.01
C GLY A 160 -1.55 25.65 11.98
N GLN A 161 -2.77 25.10 12.03
CA GLN A 161 -3.09 23.93 12.84
C GLN A 161 -2.65 22.63 12.17
N GLU A 162 -2.37 21.62 13.00
CA GLU A 162 -2.05 20.26 12.57
C GLU A 162 -3.32 19.45 12.35
N PHE A 163 -3.37 18.70 11.26
CA PHE A 163 -4.46 17.74 10.97
C PHE A 163 -3.89 16.35 10.72
N ASN A 164 -4.62 15.34 11.19
CA ASN A 164 -4.27 13.94 10.98
C ASN A 164 -4.94 13.37 9.73
N PHE A 165 -4.23 12.47 9.05
CA PHE A 165 -4.76 11.71 7.93
C PHE A 165 -4.14 10.32 7.86
N VAL A 166 -4.76 9.42 7.09
CA VAL A 166 -4.32 8.04 6.88
C VAL A 166 -4.21 7.78 5.39
N LEU A 167 -3.14 7.13 4.93
CA LEU A 167 -3.03 6.68 3.53
C LEU A 167 -3.93 5.46 3.31
N LYS A 168 -4.81 5.50 2.29
CA LYS A 168 -5.66 4.36 1.92
C LYS A 168 -4.99 3.46 0.90
N ASP A 169 -4.88 3.94 -0.33
CA ASP A 169 -4.35 3.17 -1.46
C ASP A 169 -3.72 4.09 -2.51
N LEU A 170 -2.86 3.50 -3.35
CA LEU A 170 -2.31 4.13 -4.53
C LEU A 170 -3.24 3.85 -5.72
N LYS A 171 -3.62 4.91 -6.44
CA LYS A 171 -4.46 4.85 -7.63
C LYS A 171 -3.78 5.51 -8.82
N THR A 172 -4.23 5.10 -10.00
CA THR A 172 -3.85 5.74 -11.26
C THR A 172 -5.09 6.09 -12.06
N THR A 173 -5.02 7.19 -12.81
CA THR A 173 -6.09 7.58 -13.72
C THR A 173 -5.54 8.36 -14.91
N ASN A 174 -6.29 8.37 -16.02
CA ASN A 174 -6.08 9.32 -17.11
C ASN A 174 -6.87 10.60 -16.78
N PRO A 175 -6.20 11.73 -16.54
CA PRO A 175 -6.87 12.96 -16.12
C PRO A 175 -7.73 13.55 -17.24
N LYS A 176 -9.03 13.65 -16.99
CA LYS A 176 -9.94 14.39 -17.89
C LYS A 176 -9.61 15.88 -17.81
N GLY A 177 -9.29 16.51 -18.95
CA GLY A 177 -8.98 17.94 -19.03
C GLY A 177 -7.50 18.29 -18.86
N TRP A 178 -6.60 17.30 -18.78
CA TRP A 178 -5.15 17.53 -18.80
C TRP A 178 -4.51 16.71 -19.93
N ASP A 179 -4.77 17.13 -21.17
CA ASP A 179 -4.47 16.35 -22.37
C ASP A 179 -2.98 16.03 -22.59
N GLU A 180 -2.08 16.78 -21.97
CA GLU A 180 -0.63 16.53 -22.01
C GLU A 180 -0.20 15.33 -21.17
N MET A 181 -1.02 14.93 -20.19
CA MET A 181 -0.73 13.84 -19.27
C MET A 181 -1.41 12.56 -19.73
N LYS A 182 -0.65 11.47 -19.77
CA LYS A 182 -1.13 10.13 -20.05
C LYS A 182 -1.72 9.47 -18.81
N LYS A 183 -1.09 9.70 -17.65
CA LYS A 183 -1.45 9.05 -16.39
C LYS A 183 -1.04 9.91 -15.19
N ILE A 184 -1.87 9.95 -14.16
CA ILE A 184 -1.54 10.50 -12.84
C ILE A 184 -1.50 9.39 -11.82
N TYR A 185 -0.50 9.41 -10.95
CA TYR A 185 -0.35 8.57 -9.77
C TYR A 185 -0.67 9.39 -8.52
N PHE A 186 -1.66 8.96 -7.75
CA PHE A 186 -2.08 9.65 -6.54
C PHE A 186 -2.41 8.68 -5.42
N LEU A 187 -2.11 9.07 -4.18
CA LEU A 187 -2.51 8.35 -2.97
C LEU A 187 -3.83 8.92 -2.48
N ARG A 188 -4.85 8.07 -2.33
CA ARG A 188 -6.06 8.48 -1.60
C ARG A 188 -5.78 8.51 -0.11
N VAL A 189 -6.37 9.47 0.58
CA VAL A 189 -6.21 9.61 2.03
C VAL A 189 -7.56 9.68 2.74
N ASP A 190 -7.63 9.09 3.93
CA ASP A 190 -8.69 9.34 4.90
C ASP A 190 -8.31 10.54 5.76
N ALA A 191 -9.16 11.55 5.84
CA ALA A 191 -8.89 12.75 6.62
C ALA A 191 -10.20 13.30 7.23
N PRO A 192 -10.79 12.62 8.22
CA PRO A 192 -12.08 12.99 8.79
C PRO A 192 -12.05 14.40 9.42
N GLU A 193 -10.92 14.81 10.01
CA GLU A 193 -10.73 16.15 10.56
C GLU A 193 -10.81 17.24 9.46
N LEU A 194 -10.38 16.95 8.23
CA LEU A 194 -10.52 17.86 7.09
C LEU A 194 -11.95 17.91 6.56
N GLU A 195 -12.69 16.80 6.61
CA GLU A 195 -14.12 16.82 6.28
C GLU A 195 -14.90 17.69 7.27
N GLU A 196 -14.60 17.58 8.57
CA GLU A 196 -15.18 18.43 9.61
C GLU A 196 -14.85 19.90 9.40
N LEU A 197 -13.60 20.21 9.05
CA LEU A 197 -13.19 21.56 8.67
C LEU A 197 -14.02 22.08 7.49
N ARG A 198 -14.16 21.30 6.41
CA ARG A 198 -14.96 21.69 5.24
C ARG A 198 -16.43 21.94 5.61
N ASN A 199 -17.03 21.08 6.44
CA ASN A 199 -18.39 21.25 6.94
C ASN A 199 -18.55 22.56 7.74
N LYS A 200 -17.55 22.96 8.53
CA LYS A 200 -17.56 24.23 9.30
C LYS A 200 -17.69 25.45 8.40
N TYR A 201 -17.14 25.38 7.19
CA TYR A 201 -17.24 26.43 6.17
C TYR A 201 -18.35 26.18 5.14
N LYS A 202 -19.32 25.30 5.45
CA LYS A 202 -20.47 24.95 4.60
C LYS A 202 -20.10 24.38 3.23
N LEU A 203 -18.90 23.80 3.12
CA LEU A 203 -18.44 23.12 1.91
C LEU A 203 -18.89 21.65 1.92
N SER A 204 -18.98 21.05 0.75
CA SER A 204 -19.13 19.59 0.61
C SER A 204 -17.97 18.89 1.32
N LYS A 205 -18.20 17.71 1.92
CA LYS A 205 -17.12 16.91 2.55
C LYS A 205 -15.97 16.61 1.61
N LEU A 206 -16.29 16.40 0.33
CA LEU A 206 -15.33 16.08 -0.73
C LEU A 206 -15.04 17.32 -1.59
N ILE A 207 -13.78 17.50 -1.97
CA ILE A 207 -13.37 18.50 -2.95
C ILE A 207 -13.74 17.97 -4.35
N GLU A 208 -14.52 18.74 -5.11
CA GLU A 208 -14.98 18.38 -6.47
C GLU A 208 -15.53 16.93 -6.60
N GLY A 209 -16.13 16.40 -5.53
CA GLY A 209 -16.74 15.07 -5.52
C GLY A 209 -15.77 13.88 -5.46
N HIS A 210 -14.48 14.09 -5.18
CA HIS A 210 -13.50 13.02 -5.05
C HIS A 210 -12.81 13.01 -3.67
N ASP A 211 -12.26 11.85 -3.30
CA ASP A 211 -11.52 11.67 -2.05
C ASP A 211 -10.30 12.61 -1.99
N PHE A 212 -9.94 13.03 -0.78
CA PHE A 212 -8.66 13.70 -0.56
C PHE A 212 -7.52 12.84 -1.09
N HIS A 213 -6.54 13.48 -1.73
CA HIS A 213 -5.43 12.77 -2.32
C HIS A 213 -4.15 13.57 -2.32
N ILE A 214 -3.03 12.84 -2.45
CA ILE A 214 -1.68 13.37 -2.65
C ILE A 214 -1.23 12.95 -4.03
N THR A 215 -0.93 13.91 -4.90
CA THR A 215 -0.35 13.61 -6.21
C THR A 215 1.13 13.24 -6.05
N ILE A 216 1.49 12.04 -6.51
CA ILE A 216 2.84 11.48 -6.38
C ILE A 216 3.64 11.67 -7.66
N GLY A 217 2.99 11.49 -8.81
CA GLY A 217 3.68 11.39 -10.09
C GLY A 217 2.73 11.61 -11.26
N VAL A 218 3.27 12.06 -12.40
CA VAL A 218 2.56 12.09 -13.67
C VAL A 218 3.43 11.51 -14.79
N GLU A 219 2.79 10.80 -15.70
CA GLU A 219 3.37 10.29 -16.93
C GLU A 219 2.90 11.21 -18.07
N LYS A 220 3.84 11.86 -18.77
CA LYS A 220 3.52 12.66 -19.95
C LYS A 220 3.25 11.74 -21.15
N LYS A 221 2.46 12.22 -22.11
CA LYS A 221 2.31 11.55 -23.41
C LYS A 221 3.60 11.60 -24.23
#